data_AF-A0A151R4P8-F1
#
_entry.id   AF-A0A151R4P8-F1
#
_cell.length_a   1.000
_cell.length_b   1.000
_cell.length_c   1.000
_cell.angle_alpha   90.00
_cell.angle_beta   90.00
_cell.angle_gamma   90.00
#
_symmetry.space_group_name_H-M   'P 1'
#
loop_
_entity.id
_entity.type
_entity.pdbx_description
1 polymer ?
#
loop_
_entity_poly.entity_id
_entity_poly.type
_entity_poly.pdbx_seq_one_letter_code
_entity_poly.pdbx_strand_id
1 'polypeptide(L)'
;QRERVAKMTLGDLSDYFHIPIKETAKLLEVSTSVVKKVCRKAELYRWPQRKVKSNMRKITVLRRGLANPGTREKTRVEIQRLQQEMVEYCGGLAPTGIEMLQV
;
A
#
# COMPACT_ATOMS: atom_id res chain seq x y z
N GLN A 1 14.30 11.95 19.29
CA GLN A 1 13.35 12.00 18.15
C GLN A 1 14.00 12.23 16.77
N ARG A 2 15.02 13.11 16.62
CA ARG A 2 15.65 13.37 15.31
C ARG A 2 16.35 12.16 14.67
N GLU A 3 16.96 11.27 15.46
CA GLU A 3 17.61 10.06 14.94
C GLU A 3 16.61 9.06 14.32
N ARG A 4 15.45 8.87 14.95
CA ARG A 4 14.38 7.99 14.42
C ARG A 4 13.88 8.49 13.06
N VAL A 5 13.69 9.80 12.94
CA VAL A 5 13.29 10.46 11.69
C VAL A 5 14.38 10.35 10.61
N ALA A 6 15.66 10.41 10.98
CA ALA A 6 16.76 10.33 10.05
C ALA A 6 16.94 8.92 9.44
N LYS A 7 16.62 7.88 10.23
CA LYS A 7 16.71 6.46 9.83
C LYS A 7 15.42 5.92 9.18
N MET A 8 14.34 6.70 9.17
CA MET A 8 13.06 6.25 8.62
C MET A 8 13.16 6.00 7.10
N THR A 9 12.70 4.83 6.70
CA THR A 9 12.70 4.33 5.32
C THR A 9 11.30 4.31 4.74
N LEU A 10 11.20 4.10 3.43
CA LEU A 10 9.90 3.89 2.78
C LEU A 10 9.23 2.59 3.27
N GLY A 11 10.02 1.59 3.71
CA GLY A 11 9.50 0.37 4.34
C GLY A 11 8.72 0.64 5.62
N ASP A 12 9.18 1.59 6.45
CA ASP A 12 8.44 1.98 7.66
C ASP A 12 7.07 2.63 7.35
N LEU A 13 6.86 3.05 6.10
CA LEU A 13 5.62 3.64 5.60
C LEU A 13 4.71 2.62 4.91
N SER A 14 5.19 1.41 4.60
CA SER A 14 4.47 0.43 3.78
C SER A 14 3.16 -0.03 4.43
N ASP A 15 3.15 -0.14 5.76
CA ASP A 15 1.97 -0.47 6.53
C ASP A 15 0.87 0.59 6.41
N TYR A 16 1.23 1.84 6.11
CA TYR A 16 0.33 2.98 6.18
C TYR A 16 -0.12 3.50 4.82
N PHE A 17 0.28 2.89 3.71
CA PHE A 17 -0.11 3.36 2.37
C PHE A 17 -1.62 3.40 2.13
N HIS A 18 -2.40 2.64 2.91
CA HIS A 18 -3.86 2.61 2.84
C HIS A 18 -4.56 3.75 3.60
N ILE A 19 -3.86 4.45 4.48
CA ILE A 19 -4.39 5.58 5.26
C ILE A 19 -3.89 6.94 4.73
N PRO A 20 -4.56 8.06 5.04
CA PRO A 20 -4.11 9.39 4.65
C PRO A 20 -2.76 9.75 5.27
N ILE A 21 -1.91 10.46 4.52
CA ILE A 21 -0.58 10.90 5.00
C ILE A 21 -0.61 11.68 6.33
N LYS A 22 -1.67 12.44 6.59
CA LYS A 22 -1.85 13.17 7.85
C LYS A 22 -2.04 12.21 9.04
N GLU A 23 -2.74 11.12 8.81
CA GLU A 23 -3.02 10.10 9.81
C GLU A 23 -1.79 9.22 10.03
N THR A 24 -1.09 8.84 8.95
CA THR A 24 0.22 8.19 9.02
C THR A 24 1.20 8.99 9.88
N ALA A 25 1.29 10.30 9.67
CA ALA A 25 2.17 11.18 10.43
C ALA A 25 1.82 11.18 11.93
N LYS A 26 0.52 11.15 12.28
CA LYS A 26 0.07 11.04 13.68
C LYS A 26 0.45 9.69 14.30
N LEU A 27 0.20 8.58 13.59
CA LEU A 27 0.52 7.23 14.07
C LEU A 27 2.02 7.01 14.26
N LEU A 28 2.84 7.62 13.42
CA LEU A 28 4.30 7.57 13.50
C LEU A 28 4.89 8.63 14.45
N GLU A 29 4.05 9.49 15.04
CA GLU A 29 4.44 10.62 15.89
C GLU A 29 5.45 11.57 15.22
N VAL A 30 5.29 11.80 13.91
CA VAL A 30 6.15 12.68 13.12
C VAL A 30 5.33 13.76 12.40
N SER A 31 6.01 14.79 11.88
CA SER A 31 5.35 15.77 11.03
C SER A 31 5.11 15.20 9.63
N THR A 32 4.06 15.67 8.94
CA THR A 32 3.82 15.30 7.53
C THR A 32 4.99 15.67 6.62
N SER A 33 5.78 16.68 6.98
CA SER A 33 7.00 17.06 6.25
C SER A 33 8.08 15.98 6.31
N VAL A 34 8.20 15.24 7.42
CA VAL A 34 9.11 14.09 7.53
C VAL A 34 8.67 12.98 6.61
N VAL A 35 7.39 12.59 6.66
CA VAL A 35 6.82 11.55 5.78
C VAL A 35 7.06 11.92 4.31
N LYS A 36 6.74 13.16 3.93
CA LYS A 36 6.99 13.66 2.56
C LYS A 36 8.48 13.68 2.17
N LYS A 37 9.41 13.86 3.12
CA LYS A 37 10.86 13.79 2.83
C LYS A 37 11.27 12.35 2.56
N VAL A 38 10.80 11.39 3.35
CA VAL A 38 11.04 9.96 3.14
C VAL A 38 10.47 9.50 1.79
N CYS A 39 9.23 9.85 1.48
CA CYS A 39 8.62 9.51 0.18
C CYS A 39 9.41 10.10 -0.99
N ARG A 40 9.85 11.37 -0.90
CA ARG A 40 10.67 12.00 -1.95
C ARG A 40 12.04 11.34 -2.13
N LYS A 41 12.69 10.89 -1.05
CA LYS A 41 13.95 10.14 -1.14
C LYS A 41 13.81 8.81 -1.87
N ALA A 42 12.63 8.21 -1.83
CA ALA A 42 12.30 6.96 -2.50
C ALA A 42 11.47 7.19 -3.78
N GLU A 43 11.56 8.39 -4.38
CA GLU A 43 10.89 8.77 -5.64
C GLU A 43 9.35 8.65 -5.65
N LEU A 44 8.74 8.49 -4.47
CA LEU A 44 7.30 8.45 -4.29
C LEU A 44 6.74 9.85 -4.08
N TYR A 45 6.55 10.59 -5.18
CA TYR A 45 6.05 11.97 -5.12
C TYR A 45 4.56 12.08 -4.77
N ARG A 46 3.78 11.03 -5.07
CA ARG A 46 2.33 11.00 -4.83
C ARG A 46 1.98 9.89 -3.84
N TRP A 47 1.29 10.27 -2.78
CA TRP A 47 0.83 9.32 -1.78
C TRP A 47 -0.22 8.35 -2.37
N PRO A 48 -0.02 7.02 -2.30
CA PRO A 48 -0.79 6.04 -3.07
C PRO A 48 -2.17 5.71 -2.50
N GLN A 49 -2.55 6.29 -1.36
CA GLN A 49 -3.80 6.01 -0.63
C GLN A 49 -5.06 5.88 -1.51
N ARG A 50 -5.26 6.77 -2.48
CA ARG A 50 -6.46 6.72 -3.34
C ARG A 50 -6.48 5.48 -4.23
N LYS A 51 -5.34 5.15 -4.85
CA LYS A 51 -5.21 4.01 -5.76
C LYS A 51 -5.24 2.70 -4.98
N VAL A 52 -4.51 2.64 -3.87
CA VAL A 52 -4.50 1.52 -2.92
C VAL A 52 -5.93 1.20 -2.44
N LYS A 53 -6.70 2.20 -1.98
CA LYS A 53 -8.10 1.99 -1.57
C LYS A 53 -9.00 1.52 -2.73
N SER A 54 -8.79 2.03 -3.94
CA SER A 54 -9.57 1.61 -5.10
C SER A 54 -9.32 0.14 -5.45
N ASN A 55 -8.05 -0.27 -5.53
CA ASN A 55 -7.68 -1.66 -5.83
C ASN A 55 -8.08 -2.60 -4.69
N MET A 56 -7.96 -2.19 -3.43
CA MET A 56 -8.45 -2.96 -2.29
C MET A 56 -9.96 -3.27 -2.41
N ARG A 57 -10.79 -2.28 -2.76
CA ARG A 57 -12.23 -2.49 -2.98
C ARG A 57 -12.49 -3.50 -4.10
N LYS A 58 -11.76 -3.41 -5.21
CA LYS A 58 -11.86 -4.36 -6.33
C LYS A 58 -11.50 -5.77 -5.87
N ILE A 59 -10.40 -5.93 -5.13
CA ILE A 59 -9.95 -7.22 -4.58
C ILE A 59 -11.02 -7.81 -3.65
N THR A 60 -11.61 -7.01 -2.75
CA THR A 60 -12.69 -7.46 -1.86
C THR A 60 -13.89 -8.02 -2.62
N VAL A 61 -14.29 -7.37 -3.73
CA VAL A 61 -15.38 -7.87 -4.58
C VAL A 61 -14.95 -9.14 -5.31
N LEU A 62 -13.76 -9.14 -5.90
CA LEU A 62 -13.22 -10.27 -6.66
C LEU A 62 -13.05 -11.52 -5.79
N ARG A 63 -12.68 -11.40 -4.50
CA ARG A 63 -12.53 -12.56 -3.59
C ARG A 63 -13.77 -13.46 -3.57
N ARG A 64 -14.97 -12.95 -3.83
CA ARG A 64 -16.20 -13.77 -3.95
C ARG A 64 -16.12 -14.80 -5.08
N GLY A 65 -15.42 -14.48 -6.18
CA GLY A 65 -15.21 -15.37 -7.32
C GLY A 65 -14.25 -16.54 -7.06
N LEU A 66 -13.47 -16.50 -5.97
CA LEU A 66 -12.60 -17.60 -5.56
C LEU A 66 -13.37 -18.81 -5.03
N ALA A 67 -14.60 -18.61 -4.56
CA ALA A 67 -15.47 -19.68 -4.08
C ALA A 67 -16.04 -20.55 -5.21
N ASN A 68 -16.06 -20.03 -6.45
CA ASN A 68 -16.58 -20.76 -7.61
C ASN A 68 -15.42 -21.33 -8.44
N PRO A 69 -15.31 -22.67 -8.58
CA PRO A 69 -14.23 -23.32 -9.33
C PRO A 69 -14.07 -22.83 -10.78
N GLY A 70 -15.17 -22.49 -11.46
CA GLY A 70 -15.14 -22.03 -12.85
C GLY A 70 -14.58 -20.62 -13.04
N THR A 71 -14.66 -19.77 -12.02
CA THR A 71 -14.11 -18.40 -12.05
C THR A 71 -12.84 -18.24 -11.24
N ARG A 72 -12.52 -19.20 -10.37
CA ARG A 72 -11.41 -19.14 -9.40
C ARG A 72 -10.09 -18.73 -10.01
N GLU A 73 -9.69 -19.34 -11.12
CA GLU A 73 -8.40 -19.05 -11.75
C GLU A 73 -8.35 -17.65 -12.34
N LYS A 74 -9.40 -17.24 -13.06
CA LYS A 74 -9.52 -15.88 -13.62
C LYS A 74 -9.52 -14.83 -12.51
N THR A 75 -10.25 -15.10 -11.43
CA THR A 75 -10.30 -14.25 -10.24
C THR A 75 -8.92 -14.15 -9.57
N ARG A 76 -8.17 -15.25 -9.47
CA ARG A 76 -6.82 -15.27 -8.90
C ARG A 76 -5.86 -14.38 -9.69
N VAL A 77 -5.83 -14.54 -11.01
CA VAL A 77 -4.98 -13.73 -11.91
C VAL A 77 -5.31 -12.25 -11.80
N GLU A 78 -6.59 -11.88 -11.77
CA GLU A 78 -6.99 -10.48 -11.65
C GLU A 78 -6.61 -9.88 -10.28
N ILE A 79 -6.78 -10.65 -9.19
CA ILE A 79 -6.33 -10.18 -7.86
C ILE A 79 -4.82 -9.98 -7.86
N GLN A 80 -4.04 -10.89 -8.43
CA GLN A 80 -2.58 -10.75 -8.54
C GLN A 80 -2.18 -9.50 -9.33
N ARG A 81 -2.83 -9.25 -10.47
CA ARG A 81 -2.60 -8.03 -11.26
C ARG A 81 -2.86 -6.77 -10.44
N LEU A 82 -3.98 -6.71 -9.71
CA LEU A 82 -4.33 -5.56 -8.88
C LEU A 82 -3.35 -5.36 -7.72
N GLN A 83 -2.82 -6.44 -7.13
CA GLN A 83 -1.78 -6.36 -6.12
C GLN A 83 -0.47 -5.81 -6.71
N GLN A 84 -0.07 -6.25 -7.90
CA GLN A 84 1.12 -5.74 -8.59
C GLN A 84 1.00 -4.23 -8.88
N GLU A 85 -0.16 -3.78 -9.39
CA GLU A 85 -0.43 -2.35 -9.58
C GLU A 85 -0.30 -1.56 -8.25
N MET A 86 -0.73 -2.14 -7.12
CA MET A 86 -0.57 -1.50 -5.81
C MET A 86 0.90 -1.36 -5.41
N VAL A 87 1.73 -2.39 -5.67
CA VAL A 87 3.18 -2.34 -5.42
C VAL A 87 3.83 -1.23 -6.25
N GLU A 88 3.48 -1.12 -7.53
CA GLU A 88 3.99 -0.07 -8.42
C GLU A 88 3.64 1.33 -7.92
N TYR A 89 2.37 1.55 -7.53
CA TYR A 89 1.95 2.84 -6.96
C TYR A 89 2.65 3.18 -5.65
N CYS A 90 3.12 2.18 -4.90
CA CYS A 90 3.81 2.33 -3.63
C CYS A 90 5.34 2.41 -3.79
N GLY A 91 5.84 2.68 -5.00
CA GLY A 91 7.29 2.83 -5.25
C GLY A 91 8.03 1.49 -5.22
N GLY A 92 7.37 0.41 -5.63
CA GLY A 92 7.94 -0.94 -5.62
C GLY A 92 7.83 -1.66 -4.27
N LEU A 93 7.21 -1.03 -3.26
CA LEU A 93 6.98 -1.65 -1.97
C LEU A 93 5.56 -2.19 -1.84
N ALA A 94 5.46 -3.42 -1.37
CA ALA A 94 4.18 -4.03 -1.13
C ALA A 94 3.50 -3.38 0.09
N PRO A 95 2.23 -2.94 -0.01
CA PRO A 95 1.51 -2.37 1.12
C PRO A 95 1.17 -3.49 2.13
N THR A 96 2.04 -3.68 3.11
CA THR A 96 1.99 -4.75 4.13
C THR A 96 0.83 -4.59 5.12
N GLY A 97 0.31 -3.38 5.28
CA GLY A 97 -0.88 -3.11 6.09
C GLY A 97 -2.20 -3.52 5.44
N ILE A 98 -2.16 -4.09 4.24
CA ILE A 98 -3.31 -4.72 3.58
C ILE A 98 -3.01 -6.21 3.42
N GLU A 99 -3.98 -7.05 3.77
CA GLU A 99 -3.91 -8.49 3.54
C GLU A 99 -3.86 -8.78 2.03
N MET A 100 -2.64 -8.96 1.54
CA MET A 100 -2.37 -9.49 0.21
C MET A 100 -2.61 -11.00 0.25
N LEU A 101 -3.26 -11.55 -0.79
CA LEU A 101 -3.18 -12.99 -1.03
C LEU A 101 -1.69 -13.34 -1.17
N GLN A 102 -1.17 -14.10 -0.21
CA GLN A 102 0.12 -14.76 -0.35
C GLN A 102 -0.05 -15.92 -1.32
N VAL A 103 0.88 -16.01 -2.27
CA VAL A 103 0.97 -17.11 -3.24
C VAL A 103 1.48 -18.36 -2.54
#